data_AF-A0A140DRK3-F1
#
_entry.id   AF-A0A140DRK3-F1
#
_cell.length_a   1.000
_cell.length_b   1.000
_cell.length_c   1.000
_cell.angle_alpha   90.00
_cell.angle_beta   90.00
_cell.angle_gamma   90.00
#
_symmetry.space_group_name_H-M   'P 1'
#
loop_
_entity.id
_entity.type
_entity.pdbx_description
1 polymer ?
#
loop_
_entity_poly.entity_id
_entity_poly.type
_entity_poly.pdbx_seq_one_letter_code
_entity_poly.pdbx_strand_id
1 'polypeptide(L)'
;MTFRIHTVSSITRTKPRIEKLEQIYSAVQSGQLPPALAGLRDSVQVIKSAGDKIDYEADLAKALADAGLVNECLPEVLSTKQDFFKKAAPFITKEIVVATNNSSLLPSQMTPDVSYPENFLAMHFANMIWQENLCEIMPSMLTAPGTTEKAKDYALKMGMCPIVMNKEHAGYLLNSLLIPFLNVA
;
A
#
# COMPACT_ATOMS: atom_id res chain seq x y z
N MET A 1 7.55 -9.56 7.43
CA MET A 1 7.32 -8.79 6.19
C MET A 1 8.13 -7.52 6.30
N THR A 2 8.89 -7.18 5.26
CA THR A 2 9.67 -5.95 5.15
C THR A 2 8.99 -5.07 4.11
N PHE A 3 8.97 -3.77 4.34
CA PHE A 3 8.44 -2.78 3.41
C PHE A 3 9.58 -1.96 2.85
N ARG A 4 9.50 -1.64 1.56
CA ARG A 4 10.48 -0.76 0.91
C ARG A 4 9.79 0.44 0.29
N ILE A 5 10.26 1.62 0.62
CA ILE A 5 9.77 2.88 0.08
C ILE A 5 10.71 3.30 -1.04
N HIS A 6 10.17 3.36 -2.26
CA HIS A 6 11.00 3.53 -3.45
C HIS A 6 11.20 4.99 -3.87
N THR A 7 10.13 5.73 -4.18
CA THR A 7 10.32 7.02 -4.84
C THR A 7 10.95 8.05 -3.90
N VAL A 8 11.89 8.85 -4.42
CA VAL A 8 12.55 9.94 -3.65
C VAL A 8 11.52 10.83 -2.95
N SER A 9 10.42 11.16 -3.62
CA SER A 9 9.33 11.94 -3.01
C SER A 9 8.65 11.22 -1.84
N SER A 10 8.39 9.91 -1.96
CA SER A 10 7.81 9.11 -0.87
C SER A 10 8.78 8.93 0.29
N ILE A 11 10.06 8.70 0.01
CA ILE A 11 11.12 8.61 1.02
C ILE A 11 11.18 9.91 1.81
N THR A 12 11.30 11.06 1.13
CA THR A 12 11.36 12.38 1.76
C THR A 12 10.14 12.69 2.63
N ARG A 13 8.94 12.25 2.21
CA ARG A 13 7.70 12.46 2.99
C ARG A 13 7.57 11.52 4.18
N THR A 14 8.04 10.28 4.05
CA THR A 14 7.75 9.20 5.01
C THR A 14 8.83 9.07 6.07
N LYS A 15 10.11 9.15 5.67
CA LYS A 15 11.25 8.96 6.57
C LYS A 15 11.19 9.86 7.82
N PRO A 16 10.93 11.19 7.72
CA PRO A 16 10.85 12.03 8.91
C PRO A 16 9.71 11.67 9.86
N ARG A 17 8.62 11.09 9.35
CA ARG A 17 7.48 10.65 10.17
C ARG A 17 7.82 9.40 10.97
N ILE A 18 8.53 8.45 10.34
CA ILE A 18 9.02 7.25 11.02
C ILE A 18 10.09 7.61 12.04
N GLU A 19 11.07 8.44 11.69
CA GLU A 19 12.10 8.93 12.62
C GLU A 19 11.49 9.65 13.83
N LYS A 20 10.43 10.45 13.63
CA LYS A 20 9.70 11.08 14.74
C LYS A 20 9.05 10.06 15.67
N LEU A 21 8.49 8.98 15.13
CA LEU A 21 7.92 7.89 15.94
C LEU A 21 9.00 7.15 16.72
N GLU A 22 10.17 6.91 16.13
CA GLU A 22 11.34 6.31 16.80
C GLU A 22 11.92 7.21 17.89
N GLN A 23 11.91 8.53 17.70
CA GLN A 23 12.29 9.49 18.74
C GLN A 23 11.33 9.44 19.92
N ILE A 24 10.01 9.40 19.64
CA ILE A 24 8.98 9.22 20.68
C ILE A 24 9.25 7.90 21.44
N TYR A 25 9.53 6.80 20.72
CA TYR A 25 9.90 5.52 21.32
C TYR A 25 11.11 5.61 22.26
N SER A 26 12.17 6.27 21.81
CA SER A 26 13.42 6.37 22.57
C SER A 26 13.21 7.15 23.87
N ALA A 27 12.38 8.20 23.84
CA ALA A 27 11.96 8.94 25.02
C ALA A 27 11.07 8.09 25.97
N VAL A 28 10.27 7.16 25.43
CA VAL A 28 9.52 6.19 26.24
C VAL A 28 10.43 5.24 26.99
N GLN A 29 11.47 4.71 26.34
CA GLN A 29 12.39 3.76 26.98
C GLN A 29 13.26 4.40 28.06
N SER A 30 13.68 5.66 27.91
CA SER A 30 14.51 6.37 28.89
C SER A 30 13.75 6.79 30.16
N GLY A 31 12.45 6.49 30.26
CA GLY A 31 11.61 6.89 31.39
C GLY A 31 11.20 8.36 31.35
N GLN A 32 11.48 9.08 30.25
CA GLN A 32 11.14 10.48 30.05
C GLN A 32 9.77 10.65 29.37
N LEU A 33 8.80 9.82 29.75
CA LEU A 33 7.45 9.93 29.23
C LEU A 33 6.78 11.19 29.76
N PRO A 34 6.11 11.96 28.90
CA PRO A 34 4.99 12.76 29.35
C PRO A 34 4.03 11.82 30.11
N PRO A 35 3.56 12.18 31.33
CA PRO A 35 2.72 11.30 32.15
C PRO A 35 1.50 10.72 31.41
N ALA A 36 0.98 11.45 30.41
CA ALA A 36 -0.13 11.04 29.56
C ALA A 36 0.11 9.78 28.70
N LEU A 37 1.36 9.36 28.48
CA LEU A 37 1.70 8.27 27.55
C LEU A 37 2.23 7.01 28.25
N ALA A 38 2.32 6.99 29.58
CA ALA A 38 2.96 5.90 30.33
C ALA A 38 2.29 4.52 30.14
N GLY A 39 0.98 4.49 29.85
CA GLY A 39 0.22 3.26 29.58
C GLY A 39 0.41 2.67 28.18
N LEU A 40 1.21 3.30 27.30
CA LEU A 40 1.39 2.89 25.90
C LEU A 40 2.70 2.13 25.63
N ARG A 41 3.44 1.73 26.67
CA ARG A 41 4.80 1.18 26.54
C ARG A 41 4.88 -0.05 25.61
N ASP A 42 3.91 -0.96 25.68
CA ASP A 42 3.86 -2.15 24.82
C ASP A 42 3.55 -1.78 23.36
N SER A 43 2.61 -0.86 23.14
CA SER A 43 2.30 -0.31 21.81
C SER A 43 3.51 0.36 21.17
N VAL A 44 4.36 0.98 22.00
CA VAL A 44 5.57 1.67 21.57
C VAL A 44 6.65 0.67 21.13
N GLN A 45 6.82 -0.48 21.79
CA GLN A 45 7.73 -1.53 21.34
C GLN A 45 7.35 -2.14 19.98
N VAL A 46 6.07 -2.29 19.71
CA VAL A 46 5.57 -2.70 18.39
C VAL A 46 6.00 -1.69 17.32
N ILE A 47 5.89 -0.38 17.58
CA ILE A 47 6.26 0.68 16.62
C ILE A 47 7.72 0.59 16.21
N LYS A 48 8.66 0.43 17.15
CA LYS A 48 10.09 0.29 16.80
C LYS A 48 10.34 -0.93 15.92
N SER A 49 9.80 -2.09 16.32
CA SER A 49 9.98 -3.33 15.56
C SER A 49 9.39 -3.28 14.14
N ALA A 50 8.42 -2.38 13.91
CA ALA A 50 7.88 -2.09 12.59
C ALA A 50 8.78 -1.14 11.80
N GLY A 51 9.34 -0.11 12.44
CA GLY A 51 10.33 0.81 11.83
C GLY A 51 11.56 0.08 11.31
N ASP A 52 12.09 -0.88 12.07
CA ASP A 52 13.23 -1.72 11.68
C ASP A 52 12.97 -2.58 10.42
N LYS A 53 11.71 -2.68 9.98
CA LYS A 53 11.29 -3.42 8.78
C LYS A 53 10.95 -2.50 7.61
N ILE A 54 11.30 -1.22 7.68
CA ILE A 54 11.11 -0.25 6.60
C ILE A 54 12.46 0.14 6.01
N ASP A 55 12.68 -0.25 4.76
CA ASP A 55 13.84 0.15 3.96
C ASP A 55 13.49 1.30 3.02
N TYR A 56 14.49 2.09 2.66
CA TYR A 56 14.37 3.17 1.68
C TYR A 56 15.34 2.88 0.53
N GLU A 57 14.82 2.82 -0.71
CA GLU A 57 15.64 2.45 -1.88
C GLU A 57 15.20 3.24 -3.12
N ALA A 58 15.99 4.24 -3.49
CA ALA A 58 15.67 5.12 -4.60
C ALA A 58 15.93 4.51 -5.98
N ASP A 59 16.67 3.40 -6.07
CA ASP A 59 16.89 2.66 -7.32
C ASP A 59 15.76 1.65 -7.57
N LEU A 60 15.10 1.75 -8.73
CA LEU A 60 13.91 0.94 -9.02
C LEU A 60 14.26 -0.55 -9.17
N ALA A 61 15.41 -0.88 -9.75
CA ALA A 61 15.82 -2.26 -9.94
C ALA A 61 16.08 -2.93 -8.59
N LYS A 62 16.82 -2.26 -7.70
CA LYS A 62 17.05 -2.74 -6.33
C LYS A 62 15.78 -2.79 -5.52
N ALA A 63 14.88 -1.81 -5.69
CA ALA A 63 13.64 -1.78 -4.95
C ALA A 63 12.73 -2.98 -5.25
N LEU A 64 12.82 -3.53 -6.47
CA LEU A 64 12.01 -4.63 -6.96
C LEU A 64 12.68 -6.01 -6.89
N ALA A 65 13.99 -6.07 -6.64
CA ALA A 65 14.80 -7.29 -6.80
C ALA A 65 14.29 -8.53 -6.04
N ASP A 66 13.72 -8.35 -4.85
CA ASP A 66 13.18 -9.39 -3.97
C ASP A 66 11.70 -9.13 -3.58
N ALA A 67 11.01 -8.27 -4.34
CA ALA A 67 9.65 -7.88 -4.02
C ALA A 67 8.65 -9.03 -4.28
N GLY A 68 7.85 -9.40 -3.28
CA GLY A 68 6.71 -10.30 -3.47
C GLY A 68 5.42 -9.57 -3.89
N LEU A 69 5.29 -8.31 -3.46
CA LEU A 69 4.17 -7.42 -3.78
C LEU A 69 4.73 -6.02 -4.07
N VAL A 70 4.28 -5.43 -5.17
CA VAL A 70 4.49 -4.01 -5.49
C VAL A 70 3.14 -3.33 -5.38
N ASN A 71 3.02 -2.31 -4.53
CA ASN A 71 1.80 -1.51 -4.44
C ASN A 71 2.11 -0.06 -4.88
N GLU A 72 1.61 0.31 -6.04
CA GLU A 72 1.79 1.63 -6.63
C GLU A 72 0.89 2.66 -5.93
N CYS A 73 1.51 3.73 -5.39
CA CYS A 73 0.85 4.78 -4.60
C CYS A 73 1.22 6.20 -5.07
N LEU A 74 1.46 6.39 -6.37
CA LEU A 74 1.73 7.67 -7.02
C LEU A 74 0.44 8.49 -7.15
N PRO A 75 0.53 9.81 -7.47
CA PRO A 75 -0.64 10.64 -7.71
C PRO A 75 -1.62 10.02 -8.72
N GLU A 76 -2.90 10.37 -8.57
CA GLU A 76 -4.02 9.87 -9.37
C GLU A 76 -4.03 10.48 -10.79
N VAL A 77 -2.95 10.27 -11.54
CA VAL A 77 -2.76 10.73 -12.92
C VAL A 77 -2.40 9.53 -13.78
N LEU A 78 -3.30 9.14 -14.70
CA LEU A 78 -3.18 7.92 -15.49
C LEU A 78 -1.81 7.80 -16.20
N SER A 79 -1.38 8.85 -16.91
CA SER A 79 -0.10 8.85 -17.62
C SER A 79 1.10 8.63 -16.70
N THR A 80 1.07 9.18 -15.48
CA THR A 80 2.14 8.99 -14.49
C THR A 80 2.23 7.53 -14.04
N LYS A 81 1.08 6.86 -13.85
CA LYS A 81 1.02 5.45 -13.47
C LYS A 81 1.47 4.55 -14.62
N GLN A 82 1.01 4.82 -15.85
CA GLN A 82 1.44 4.10 -17.05
C GLN A 82 2.95 4.20 -17.27
N ASP A 83 3.51 5.40 -17.14
CA ASP A 83 4.95 5.62 -17.25
C ASP A 83 5.74 4.88 -16.17
N PHE A 84 5.19 4.78 -14.95
CA PHE A 84 5.78 3.96 -13.89
C PHE A 84 5.80 2.48 -14.26
N PHE A 85 4.67 1.91 -14.70
CA PHE A 85 4.62 0.49 -15.06
C PHE A 85 5.55 0.14 -16.22
N LYS A 86 5.65 1.01 -17.24
CA LYS A 86 6.64 0.87 -18.32
C LYS A 86 8.08 0.86 -17.82
N LYS A 87 8.43 1.75 -16.89
CA LYS A 87 9.77 1.82 -16.29
C LYS A 87 10.07 0.63 -15.39
N ALA A 88 9.06 0.12 -14.69
CA ALA A 88 9.18 -1.05 -13.81
C ALA A 88 9.25 -2.37 -14.59
N ALA A 89 8.68 -2.42 -15.81
CA ALA A 89 8.55 -3.62 -16.61
C ALA A 89 9.81 -4.51 -16.70
N PRO A 90 11.04 -3.99 -16.88
CA PRO A 90 12.24 -4.82 -16.94
C PRO A 90 12.59 -5.55 -15.63
N PHE A 91 12.03 -5.12 -14.50
CA PHE A 91 12.35 -5.60 -13.16
C PHE A 91 11.19 -6.37 -12.50
N ILE A 92 10.01 -6.37 -13.11
CA ILE A 92 8.88 -7.17 -12.66
C ILE A 92 9.04 -8.59 -13.20
N THR A 93 8.85 -9.59 -12.35
CA THR A 93 8.80 -11.00 -12.73
C THR A 93 7.39 -11.56 -12.56
N LYS A 94 7.14 -12.75 -13.14
CA LYS A 94 5.84 -13.44 -13.04
C LYS A 94 5.48 -13.89 -11.62
N GLU A 95 6.41 -13.82 -10.67
CA GLU A 95 6.19 -14.18 -9.27
C GLU A 95 5.62 -13.01 -8.45
N ILE A 96 5.86 -11.77 -8.92
CA ILE A 96 5.52 -10.53 -8.22
C ILE A 96 4.03 -10.22 -8.45
N VAL A 97 3.29 -10.02 -7.35
CA VAL A 97 1.96 -9.42 -7.43
C VAL A 97 2.13 -7.92 -7.62
N VAL A 98 1.49 -7.35 -8.64
CA VAL A 98 1.51 -5.91 -8.91
C VAL A 98 0.14 -5.33 -8.58
N ALA A 99 0.12 -4.34 -7.71
CA ALA A 99 -1.08 -3.65 -7.26
C ALA A 99 -0.98 -2.15 -7.50
N THR A 100 -2.13 -1.51 -7.65
CA THR A 100 -2.27 -0.04 -7.66
C THR A 100 -3.28 0.37 -6.58
N ASN A 101 -2.92 1.40 -5.81
CA ASN A 101 -3.78 2.05 -4.82
C ASN A 101 -4.45 3.28 -5.42
N ASN A 102 -5.24 3.07 -6.48
CA ASN A 102 -6.04 4.12 -7.08
C ASN A 102 -7.45 4.13 -6.46
N SER A 103 -8.14 5.27 -6.52
CA SER A 103 -9.47 5.45 -5.92
C SER A 103 -10.56 5.74 -6.95
N SER A 104 -10.16 6.20 -8.14
CA SER A 104 -11.07 6.64 -9.21
C SER A 104 -10.77 5.97 -10.56
N LEU A 105 -9.52 5.54 -10.78
CA LEU A 105 -9.12 4.87 -12.02
C LEU A 105 -9.48 3.37 -11.98
N LEU A 106 -9.64 2.78 -13.16
CA LEU A 106 -9.88 1.35 -13.30
C LEU A 106 -8.57 0.60 -13.62
N PRO A 107 -8.30 -0.57 -13.01
CA PRO A 107 -7.14 -1.40 -13.34
C PRO A 107 -6.98 -1.67 -14.84
N SER A 108 -8.09 -1.92 -15.55
CA SER A 108 -8.08 -2.12 -17.01
C SER A 108 -7.43 -0.99 -17.81
N GLN A 109 -7.44 0.25 -17.29
CA GLN A 109 -6.82 1.40 -17.96
C GLN A 109 -5.28 1.38 -17.93
N MET A 110 -4.67 0.67 -16.98
CA MET A 110 -3.21 0.55 -16.83
C MET A 110 -2.68 -0.81 -17.29
N THR A 111 -3.57 -1.80 -17.42
CA THR A 111 -3.22 -3.19 -17.75
C THR A 111 -2.35 -3.33 -19.01
N PRO A 112 -2.54 -2.57 -20.11
CA PRO A 112 -1.68 -2.66 -21.29
C PRO A 112 -0.20 -2.31 -21.05
N ASP A 113 0.09 -1.58 -19.98
CA ASP A 113 1.43 -1.09 -19.65
C ASP A 113 2.14 -1.96 -18.59
N VAL A 114 1.51 -3.05 -18.15
CA VAL A 114 2.01 -3.98 -17.12
C VAL A 114 2.53 -5.27 -17.77
N SER A 115 3.71 -5.75 -17.36
CA SER A 115 4.39 -6.92 -17.96
C SER A 115 3.65 -8.25 -17.79
N TYR A 116 2.99 -8.45 -16.64
CA TYR A 116 2.22 -9.67 -16.33
C TYR A 116 0.81 -9.26 -15.87
N PRO A 117 -0.09 -8.93 -16.82
CA PRO A 117 -1.47 -8.55 -16.52
C PRO A 117 -2.21 -9.53 -15.60
N GLU A 118 -1.87 -10.82 -15.67
CA GLU A 118 -2.42 -11.88 -14.83
C GLU A 118 -2.05 -11.72 -13.35
N ASN A 119 -0.96 -11.00 -13.05
CA ASN A 119 -0.50 -10.68 -11.71
C ASN A 119 -0.87 -9.27 -11.26
N PHE A 120 -1.63 -8.54 -12.07
CA PHE A 120 -2.01 -7.16 -11.80
C PHE A 120 -3.42 -7.05 -11.22
N LEU A 121 -3.62 -6.19 -10.23
CA LEU A 121 -4.94 -5.84 -9.68
C LEU A 121 -4.91 -4.47 -8.97
N ALA A 122 -6.05 -4.01 -8.49
CA ALA A 122 -6.09 -2.88 -7.55
C ALA A 122 -6.15 -3.36 -6.10
N MET A 123 -5.43 -2.65 -5.22
CA MET A 123 -5.56 -2.73 -3.76
C MET A 123 -5.80 -1.32 -3.22
N HIS A 124 -7.07 -0.97 -3.06
CA HIS A 124 -7.49 0.33 -2.56
C HIS A 124 -7.61 0.31 -1.04
N PHE A 125 -7.12 1.36 -0.38
CA PHE A 125 -7.09 1.49 1.07
C PHE A 125 -7.92 2.69 1.52
N ALA A 126 -8.63 2.55 2.64
CA ALA A 126 -9.31 3.68 3.26
C ALA A 126 -8.33 4.73 3.83
N ASN A 127 -8.84 5.86 4.29
CA ASN A 127 -8.02 6.80 5.06
C ASN A 127 -7.81 6.26 6.49
N MET A 128 -6.72 6.65 7.14
CA MET A 128 -6.43 6.23 8.53
C MET A 128 -6.41 4.71 8.71
N ILE A 129 -5.73 3.98 7.81
CA ILE A 129 -5.76 2.50 7.71
C ILE A 129 -5.41 1.73 8.99
N TRP A 130 -4.76 2.37 9.95
CA TRP A 130 -4.48 1.79 11.26
C TRP A 130 -5.71 1.74 12.20
N GLN A 131 -6.76 2.48 11.86
CA GLN A 131 -8.08 2.48 12.49
C GLN A 131 -9.11 1.86 11.55
N GLU A 132 -9.21 2.40 10.32
CA GLU A 132 -10.13 1.94 9.29
C GLU A 132 -9.42 0.93 8.38
N ASN A 133 -9.25 -0.29 8.87
CA ASN A 133 -8.39 -1.29 8.24
C ASN A 133 -9.03 -1.99 7.02
N LEU A 134 -9.84 -1.29 6.23
CA LEU A 134 -10.42 -1.84 5.00
C LEU A 134 -9.40 -1.86 3.85
N CYS A 135 -9.31 -2.98 3.14
CA CYS A 135 -8.59 -3.12 1.89
C CYS A 135 -9.51 -3.69 0.80
N GLU A 136 -9.77 -2.92 -0.25
CA GLU A 136 -10.61 -3.35 -1.37
C GLU A 136 -9.71 -3.89 -2.49
N ILE A 137 -9.87 -5.18 -2.79
CA ILE A 137 -9.09 -5.89 -3.81
C ILE A 137 -9.96 -6.02 -5.05
N MET A 138 -9.55 -5.37 -6.14
CA MET A 138 -10.31 -5.34 -7.38
C MET A 138 -9.50 -5.94 -8.53
N PRO A 139 -9.74 -7.20 -8.90
CA PRO A 139 -9.11 -7.81 -10.06
C PRO A 139 -9.63 -7.17 -11.36
N SER A 140 -8.78 -7.17 -12.37
CA SER A 140 -9.18 -6.93 -13.77
C SER A 140 -9.66 -8.23 -14.42
N MET A 141 -10.20 -8.14 -15.65
CA MET A 141 -10.56 -9.35 -16.42
C MET A 141 -9.36 -10.26 -16.73
N LEU A 142 -8.13 -9.74 -16.76
CA LEU A 142 -6.94 -10.53 -17.05
C LEU A 142 -6.31 -11.14 -15.80
N THR A 143 -6.68 -10.65 -14.61
CA THR A 143 -6.10 -11.08 -13.34
C THR A 143 -6.39 -12.56 -13.08
N ALA A 144 -5.35 -13.35 -12.80
CA ALA A 144 -5.51 -14.74 -12.44
C ALA A 144 -6.12 -14.87 -11.03
N PRO A 145 -7.01 -15.85 -10.78
CA PRO A 145 -7.58 -16.07 -9.44
C PRO A 145 -6.53 -16.27 -8.35
N GLY A 146 -5.41 -16.92 -8.66
CA GLY A 146 -4.29 -17.10 -7.72
C GLY A 146 -3.63 -15.78 -7.30
N THR A 147 -3.65 -14.75 -8.14
CA THR A 147 -3.14 -13.41 -7.82
C THR A 147 -4.05 -12.73 -6.80
N THR A 148 -5.37 -12.82 -6.97
CA THR A 148 -6.35 -12.29 -6.01
C THR A 148 -6.19 -12.93 -4.63
N GLU A 149 -5.99 -14.25 -4.58
CA GLU A 149 -5.74 -14.97 -3.32
C GLU A 149 -4.43 -14.52 -2.65
N LYS A 150 -3.34 -14.36 -3.40
CA LYS A 150 -2.09 -13.81 -2.87
C LYS A 150 -2.27 -12.38 -2.34
N ALA A 151 -2.98 -11.51 -3.05
CA ALA A 151 -3.26 -10.15 -2.59
C ALA A 151 -4.08 -10.14 -1.30
N LYS A 152 -5.06 -11.03 -1.17
CA LYS A 152 -5.82 -11.24 0.07
C LYS A 152 -4.90 -11.67 1.22
N ASP A 153 -3.99 -12.60 0.98
CA ASP A 153 -3.00 -13.02 1.99
C ASP A 153 -2.08 -11.88 2.41
N TYR A 154 -1.65 -11.03 1.48
CA TYR A 154 -0.87 -9.84 1.81
C TYR A 154 -1.70 -8.86 2.66
N ALA A 155 -2.95 -8.59 2.30
CA ALA A 155 -3.84 -7.73 3.07
C ALA A 155 -4.03 -8.25 4.50
N LEU A 156 -4.29 -9.55 4.67
CA LEU A 156 -4.41 -10.18 6.00
C LEU A 156 -3.12 -10.08 6.81
N LYS A 157 -1.95 -10.31 6.18
CA LYS A 157 -0.64 -10.16 6.84
C LYS A 157 -0.34 -8.72 7.25
N MET A 158 -0.94 -7.73 6.58
CA MET A 158 -0.87 -6.31 6.95
C MET A 158 -1.84 -5.93 8.08
N GLY A 159 -2.72 -6.84 8.53
CA GLY A 159 -3.76 -6.55 9.52
C GLY A 159 -5.02 -5.90 8.92
N MET A 160 -5.17 -5.96 7.60
CA MET A 160 -6.33 -5.41 6.89
C MET A 160 -7.50 -6.42 6.87
N CYS A 161 -8.70 -5.89 6.68
CA CYS A 161 -9.93 -6.59 6.34
C CYS A 161 -10.11 -6.53 4.81
N PRO A 162 -9.77 -7.59 4.06
CA PRO A 162 -9.88 -7.58 2.62
C PRO A 162 -11.33 -7.80 2.15
N ILE A 163 -11.79 -6.99 1.20
CA ILE A 163 -13.02 -7.21 0.43
C ILE A 163 -12.63 -7.41 -1.04
N VAL A 164 -12.99 -8.56 -1.62
CA VAL A 164 -12.74 -8.84 -3.02
C VAL A 164 -13.92 -8.37 -3.87
N MET A 165 -13.66 -7.49 -4.83
CA MET A 165 -14.66 -7.01 -5.77
C MET A 165 -14.87 -8.02 -6.91
N ASN A 166 -16.13 -8.24 -7.27
CA ASN A 166 -16.48 -9.17 -8.35
C ASN A 166 -16.29 -8.57 -9.76
N LYS A 167 -16.28 -7.25 -9.87
CA LYS A 167 -16.19 -6.50 -11.13
C LYS A 167 -15.44 -5.19 -10.90
N GLU A 168 -14.78 -4.72 -11.95
CA GLU A 168 -14.22 -3.38 -11.98
C GLU A 168 -15.31 -2.31 -11.79
N HIS A 169 -15.07 -1.38 -10.88
CA HIS A 169 -15.98 -0.27 -10.61
C HIS A 169 -15.21 0.95 -10.10
N ALA A 170 -15.36 2.08 -10.78
CA ALA A 170 -14.79 3.33 -10.33
C ALA A 170 -15.48 3.76 -9.02
N GLY A 171 -14.70 4.11 -8.00
CA GLY A 171 -15.23 4.38 -6.66
C GLY A 171 -15.33 3.17 -5.74
N TYR A 172 -14.96 1.97 -6.21
CA TYR A 172 -14.89 0.76 -5.36
C TYR A 172 -16.23 0.49 -4.63
N LEU A 173 -16.24 -0.24 -3.51
CA LEU A 173 -17.44 -0.38 -2.69
C LEU A 173 -17.58 0.82 -1.75
N LEU A 174 -16.49 1.23 -1.09
CA LEU A 174 -16.51 2.30 -0.10
C LEU A 174 -16.95 3.63 -0.68
N ASN A 175 -16.31 4.13 -1.75
CA ASN A 175 -16.65 5.46 -2.28
C ASN A 175 -18.00 5.45 -3.01
N SER A 176 -18.42 4.32 -3.57
CA SER A 176 -19.76 4.17 -4.16
C SER A 176 -20.90 4.25 -3.13
N LEU A 177 -20.63 3.96 -1.86
CA LEU A 177 -21.57 4.20 -0.77
C LEU A 177 -21.38 5.59 -0.14
N LEU A 178 -20.13 5.99 0.11
CA LEU A 178 -19.77 7.19 0.84
C LEU A 178 -20.08 8.48 0.07
N ILE A 179 -19.72 8.55 -1.22
CA ILE A 179 -19.90 9.78 -2.00
C ILE A 179 -21.38 10.16 -2.12
N PRO A 180 -22.31 9.27 -2.51
CA PRO A 180 -23.73 9.60 -2.53
C PRO A 180 -24.27 10.01 -1.17
N PHE A 181 -23.84 9.34 -0.08
CA PHE A 181 -24.25 9.69 1.28
C PHE A 181 -23.81 11.10 1.67
N LEU A 182 -22.56 11.47 1.40
CA LEU A 182 -22.03 12.81 1.69
C LEU A 182 -22.70 13.91 0.85
N ASN A 183 -23.13 13.61 -0.38
CA ASN A 183 -23.77 14.59 -1.24
C ASN A 183 -25.21 14.95 -0.81
N VAL A 184 -25.84 14.12 0.01
CA VAL A 184 -27.22 14.34 0.51
C VAL A 184 -27.28 14.73 1.99
N ALA A 185 -26.14 14.71 2.68
CA ALA A 185 -26.00 15.11 4.08
C ALA A 185 -25.87 16.63 4.23
#